data_AF-A0A1F8FAL7-F1
#
_entry.id   AF-A0A1F8FAL7-F1
#
_cell.length_a   1.000
_cell.length_b   1.000
_cell.length_c   1.000
_cell.angle_alpha   90.00
_cell.angle_beta   90.00
_cell.angle_gamma   90.00
#
_symmetry.space_group_name_H-M   'P 1'
#
loop_
_entity.id
_entity.type
_entity.pdbx_description
1 polymer ?
#
loop_
_entity_poly.entity_id
_entity_poly.type
_entity_poly.pdbx_seq_one_letter_code
_entity_poly.pdbx_strand_id
1 'polypeptide(L)'
;MAKKVLRCQKGFTLVEIAVVLGVLAVLVAILVPTVGGFINQSKIVKAQRDLEVVGLAVIRLMQEVGPCIKRNASLPCTEANRVDLLEGEGPSVLSSGVSSADFSSNEISGGSINWDDDGTPASSMEDQFTFNTPVYLTPRDFLLSHPNPANILGWRGSYISSPVGPDPWGNKYFVNTVFSTVASDSAGGINEGQKSGGWSYDLFAISAGPNGVYETPFAQISAVPSGDDIIHIINGSTY
;
A
#
# COMPACT_ATOMS: atom_id res chain seq x y z
N MET A 1 -67.74 29.17 30.22
CA MET A 1 -66.90 29.97 29.28
C MET A 1 -65.46 29.94 29.76
N ALA A 2 -64.55 29.32 29.01
CA ALA A 2 -63.12 29.26 29.35
C ALA A 2 -62.36 30.38 28.62
N LYS A 3 -61.69 31.26 29.38
CA LYS A 3 -60.95 32.41 28.86
C LYS A 3 -59.55 31.92 28.41
N LYS A 4 -59.34 31.78 27.10
CA LYS A 4 -58.02 31.42 26.54
C LYS A 4 -57.10 32.63 26.67
N VAL A 5 -56.08 32.53 27.54
CA VAL A 5 -55.03 33.54 27.68
C VAL A 5 -54.08 33.41 26.48
N LEU A 6 -54.13 34.35 25.55
CA LEU A 6 -53.16 34.44 24.45
C LEU A 6 -51.84 34.99 25.02
N ARG A 7 -50.84 34.13 25.04
CA ARG A 7 -49.49 34.42 25.54
C ARG A 7 -48.78 35.31 24.52
N CYS A 8 -48.56 36.58 24.88
CA CYS A 8 -47.83 37.53 24.05
C CYS A 8 -46.35 37.10 23.97
N GLN A 9 -45.93 36.53 22.84
CA GLN A 9 -44.51 36.25 22.59
C GLN A 9 -43.83 37.56 22.17
N LYS A 10 -42.84 38.01 22.96
CA LYS A 10 -41.97 39.13 22.59
C LYS A 10 -41.12 38.68 21.39
N GLY A 11 -41.26 39.35 20.25
CA GLY A 11 -40.44 39.12 19.07
C GLY A 11 -38.99 39.54 19.30
N PHE A 12 -38.05 38.84 18.65
CA PHE A 12 -36.62 39.15 18.68
C PHE A 12 -36.35 40.55 18.10
N THR A 13 -35.43 41.29 18.71
CA THR A 13 -35.00 42.58 18.18
C THR A 13 -33.94 42.38 17.08
N LEU A 14 -33.92 43.26 16.07
CA LEU A 14 -32.94 43.19 14.97
C LEU A 14 -31.50 43.33 15.46
N VAL A 15 -31.29 44.14 16.51
CA VAL A 15 -29.98 44.35 17.15
C VAL A 15 -29.49 43.08 17.85
N GLU A 16 -30.38 42.35 18.53
CA GLU A 16 -30.02 41.11 19.23
C GLU A 16 -29.55 40.03 18.26
N ILE A 17 -30.22 39.89 17.11
CA ILE A 17 -29.77 38.99 16.05
C ILE A 17 -28.42 39.45 15.46
N ALA A 18 -28.23 40.76 15.24
CA ALA A 18 -26.98 41.28 14.69
C ALA A 18 -25.78 41.03 15.61
N VAL A 19 -25.94 41.22 16.92
CA VAL A 19 -24.88 40.93 17.91
C VAL A 19 -24.58 39.42 17.97
N VAL A 20 -25.62 38.58 17.99
CA VAL A 20 -25.46 37.12 18.01
C VAL A 20 -24.72 36.64 16.77
N LEU A 21 -25.11 37.09 15.57
CA LEU A 21 -24.43 36.73 14.33
C LEU A 21 -22.99 37.26 14.28
N GLY A 22 -22.74 38.46 14.83
CA GLY A 22 -21.40 39.02 14.94
C GLY A 22 -20.47 38.15 15.80
N VAL A 23 -20.93 37.71 16.98
CA VAL A 23 -20.15 36.82 17.85
C VAL A 23 -19.94 35.45 17.19
N LEU A 24 -20.97 34.88 16.55
CA LEU A 24 -20.87 33.61 15.83
C LEU A 24 -19.83 33.66 14.70
N ALA A 25 -19.77 34.75 13.94
CA ALA A 25 -18.78 34.92 12.87
C ALA A 25 -17.34 34.92 13.41
N VAL A 26 -17.10 35.59 14.54
CA VAL A 26 -15.79 35.61 15.20
C VAL A 26 -15.41 34.22 15.72
N LEU A 27 -16.35 33.49 16.33
CA LEU A 27 -16.10 32.14 16.82
C LEU A 27 -15.77 31.15 15.69
N VAL A 28 -16.51 31.20 14.59
CA VAL A 28 -16.25 30.33 13.42
C VAL A 28 -14.88 30.65 12.81
N ALA A 29 -14.52 31.94 12.69
CA ALA A 29 -13.23 32.35 12.13
C ALA A 29 -12.03 31.75 12.89
N ILE A 30 -12.13 31.62 14.22
CA ILE A 30 -11.08 31.03 15.05
C ILE A 30 -11.06 29.50 14.94
N LEU A 31 -12.24 28.86 14.77
CA LEU A 31 -12.38 27.40 14.79
C LEU A 31 -11.93 26.72 13.49
N VAL A 32 -12.21 27.31 12.33
CA VAL A 32 -11.93 26.71 11.01
C VAL A 32 -10.49 26.17 10.83
N PRO A 33 -9.40 26.90 11.17
CA PRO A 33 -8.05 26.38 10.97
C PRO A 33 -7.73 25.12 11.78
N THR A 34 -8.40 24.91 12.93
CA THR A 34 -8.12 23.75 13.79
C THR A 34 -8.62 22.44 13.16
N VAL A 35 -9.77 22.46 12.50
CA VAL A 35 -10.41 21.27 11.92
C VAL A 35 -9.58 20.69 10.76
N GLY A 36 -8.97 21.56 9.94
CA GLY A 36 -8.16 21.13 8.80
C GLY A 36 -6.93 20.29 9.21
N GLY A 37 -6.25 20.69 10.29
CA GLY A 37 -5.08 19.94 10.81
C GLY A 37 -5.42 18.53 11.26
N PHE A 38 -6.56 18.35 11.95
CA PHE A 38 -7.00 17.03 12.41
C PHE A 38 -7.36 16.09 11.26
N ILE A 39 -7.94 16.60 10.18
CA ILE A 39 -8.25 15.80 9.00
C ILE A 39 -6.96 15.30 8.34
N ASN A 40 -5.97 16.18 8.15
CA ASN A 40 -4.69 15.79 7.54
C ASN A 40 -3.93 14.77 8.39
N GLN A 41 -3.91 14.93 9.71
CA GLN A 41 -3.31 13.93 10.62
C GLN A 41 -4.05 12.59 10.56
N SER A 42 -5.39 12.63 10.47
CA SER A 42 -6.20 11.41 10.34
C SER A 42 -5.91 10.67 9.04
N LYS A 43 -5.65 11.41 7.95
CA LYS A 43 -5.21 10.82 6.67
C LYS A 43 -3.87 10.12 6.82
N ILE A 44 -2.86 10.77 7.39
CA ILE A 44 -1.53 10.16 7.61
C ILE A 44 -1.64 8.88 8.45
N VAL A 45 -2.37 8.93 9.57
CA VAL A 45 -2.57 7.75 10.44
C VAL A 45 -3.34 6.64 9.72
N LYS A 46 -4.30 6.98 8.86
CA LYS A 46 -4.99 5.99 8.03
C LYS A 46 -4.01 5.32 7.06
N ALA A 47 -3.22 6.09 6.31
CA ALA A 47 -2.25 5.53 5.37
C ALA A 47 -1.23 4.61 6.05
N GLN A 48 -0.73 5.00 7.22
CA GLN A 48 0.18 4.16 8.02
C GLN A 48 -0.44 2.82 8.43
N ARG A 49 -1.70 2.83 8.87
CA ARG A 49 -2.42 1.59 9.22
C ARG A 49 -2.68 0.73 8.00
N ASP A 50 -3.09 1.33 6.89
CA ASP A 50 -3.36 0.60 5.66
C ASP A 50 -2.08 -0.10 5.17
N LEU A 51 -0.92 0.59 5.20
CA LEU A 51 0.39 0.01 4.88
C LEU A 51 0.81 -1.11 5.82
N GLU A 52 0.56 -1.01 7.12
CA GLU A 52 0.81 -2.08 8.09
C GLU A 52 -0.02 -3.32 7.77
N VAL A 53 -1.30 -3.15 7.44
CA VAL A 53 -2.18 -4.26 7.08
C VAL A 53 -1.75 -4.90 5.75
N VAL A 54 -1.35 -4.10 4.76
CA VAL A 54 -0.78 -4.59 3.50
C VAL A 54 0.51 -5.38 3.76
N GLY A 55 1.41 -4.87 4.59
CA GLY A 55 2.64 -5.56 4.96
C GLY A 55 2.40 -6.91 5.62
N LEU A 56 1.45 -6.97 6.56
CA LEU A 56 1.02 -8.22 7.18
C LEU A 56 0.40 -9.20 6.16
N ALA A 57 -0.34 -8.71 5.17
CA ALA A 57 -0.92 -9.54 4.11
C ALA A 57 0.18 -10.17 3.24
N VAL A 58 1.20 -9.39 2.87
CA VAL A 58 2.39 -9.89 2.14
C VAL A 58 3.10 -10.98 2.92
N ILE A 59 3.38 -10.76 4.22
CA ILE A 59 4.06 -11.74 5.07
C ILE A 59 3.26 -13.04 5.16
N ARG A 60 1.93 -12.96 5.34
CA ARG A 60 1.06 -14.14 5.43
C ARG A 60 1.03 -14.91 4.11
N LEU A 61 0.86 -14.21 2.99
CA LEU A 61 0.93 -14.82 1.66
C LEU A 61 2.26 -15.55 1.51
N MET A 62 3.39 -14.89 1.77
CA MET A 62 4.73 -15.49 1.62
C MET A 62 4.95 -16.70 2.54
N GLN A 63 4.42 -16.67 3.76
CA GLN A 63 4.50 -17.82 4.68
C GLN A 63 3.69 -19.02 4.18
N GLU A 64 2.60 -18.77 3.44
CA GLU A 64 1.69 -19.80 2.98
C GLU A 64 2.03 -20.35 1.60
N VAL A 65 2.35 -19.50 0.63
CA VAL A 65 2.63 -19.92 -0.76
C VAL A 65 4.13 -20.02 -1.07
N GLY A 66 4.97 -19.55 -0.14
CA GLY A 66 6.42 -19.45 -0.30
C GLY A 66 6.87 -18.02 -0.63
N PRO A 67 8.18 -17.75 -0.57
CA PRO A 67 8.72 -16.39 -0.71
C PRO A 67 8.55 -15.81 -2.11
N CYS A 68 8.39 -16.66 -3.13
CA CYS A 68 8.10 -16.21 -4.49
C CYS A 68 6.61 -16.00 -4.69
N ILE A 69 6.20 -14.74 -4.73
CA ILE A 69 4.87 -14.35 -5.22
C ILE A 69 4.89 -14.48 -6.74
N LYS A 70 3.85 -15.07 -7.33
CA LYS A 70 3.80 -15.54 -8.71
C LYS A 70 2.55 -15.02 -9.41
N ARG A 71 2.65 -14.78 -10.70
CA ARG A 71 1.52 -14.44 -11.58
C ARG A 71 0.72 -15.68 -11.97
N ASN A 72 1.39 -16.82 -12.08
CA ASN A 72 0.79 -18.14 -12.25
C ASN A 72 1.45 -19.15 -11.30
N ALA A 73 0.65 -19.72 -10.38
CA ALA A 73 1.15 -20.60 -9.35
C ALA A 73 1.68 -21.94 -9.87
N SER A 74 1.22 -22.38 -11.05
CA SER A 74 1.66 -23.64 -11.69
C SER A 74 3.03 -23.53 -12.35
N LEU A 75 3.52 -22.32 -12.57
CA LEU A 75 4.83 -22.08 -13.19
C LEU A 75 5.94 -21.93 -12.12
N PRO A 76 7.21 -22.20 -12.48
CA PRO A 76 8.34 -21.95 -11.58
C PRO A 76 8.47 -20.45 -11.26
N CYS A 77 9.29 -20.14 -10.25
CA CYS A 77 9.62 -18.76 -9.89
C CYS A 77 10.64 -18.22 -10.90
N THR A 78 10.23 -17.92 -12.13
CA THR A 78 11.11 -17.29 -13.14
C THR A 78 10.96 -15.78 -13.10
N GLU A 79 11.91 -15.03 -13.65
CA GLU A 79 11.84 -13.56 -13.73
C GLU A 79 10.50 -13.11 -14.33
N ALA A 80 10.05 -13.74 -15.42
CA ALA A 80 8.78 -13.42 -16.07
C ALA A 80 7.50 -13.80 -15.28
N ASN A 81 7.60 -14.69 -14.28
CA ASN A 81 6.46 -15.21 -13.53
C ASN A 81 6.44 -14.74 -12.07
N ARG A 82 7.55 -14.26 -11.53
CA ARG A 82 7.58 -13.63 -10.20
C ARG A 82 6.83 -12.30 -10.27
N VAL A 83 6.18 -11.94 -9.18
CA VAL A 83 5.60 -10.60 -9.02
C VAL A 83 6.65 -9.67 -8.44
N ASP A 84 7.07 -8.69 -9.24
CA ASP A 84 8.13 -7.74 -8.85
C ASP A 84 7.58 -6.51 -8.13
N LEU A 85 6.35 -6.14 -8.48
CA LEU A 85 5.61 -5.02 -7.91
C LEU A 85 4.18 -5.47 -7.59
N LEU A 86 3.73 -5.26 -6.36
CA LEU A 86 2.31 -5.35 -6.01
C LEU A 86 1.69 -3.97 -5.99
N GLU A 87 0.51 -3.86 -6.58
CA GLU A 87 -0.21 -2.59 -6.71
C GLU A 87 -1.60 -2.66 -6.08
N GLY A 88 -1.98 -1.61 -5.34
CA GLY A 88 -3.35 -1.41 -4.90
C GLY A 88 -4.23 -0.82 -6.01
N GLU A 89 -5.51 -0.65 -5.71
CA GLU A 89 -6.49 -0.06 -6.63
C GLU A 89 -6.38 1.46 -6.72
N GLY A 90 -6.69 2.02 -7.89
CA GLY A 90 -6.75 3.47 -8.13
C GLY A 90 -5.79 3.95 -9.21
N PRO A 91 -5.79 5.25 -9.55
CA PRO A 91 -4.80 5.83 -10.44
C PRO A 91 -3.47 6.10 -9.71
N SER A 92 -2.34 5.85 -10.38
CA SER A 92 -1.07 6.48 -9.99
C SER A 92 -1.17 7.97 -10.35
N VAL A 93 -0.99 8.89 -9.41
CA VAL A 93 -0.91 10.33 -9.72
C VAL A 93 0.56 10.77 -9.77
N LEU A 94 0.82 11.79 -10.60
CA LEU A 94 2.09 12.51 -10.79
C LEU A 94 3.37 11.65 -10.92
N SER A 95 3.79 11.43 -12.16
CA SER A 95 4.96 10.65 -12.55
C SER A 95 6.32 11.35 -12.37
N SER A 96 6.42 12.41 -11.55
CA SER A 96 7.68 13.14 -11.34
C SER A 96 8.61 12.32 -10.44
N GLY A 97 9.34 11.37 -11.05
CA GLY A 97 10.26 10.49 -10.34
C GLY A 97 10.28 9.07 -10.88
N VAL A 98 9.31 8.67 -11.70
CA VAL A 98 9.23 7.28 -12.14
C VAL A 98 10.25 7.02 -13.26
N SER A 99 11.40 6.45 -12.90
CA SER A 99 12.35 5.91 -13.87
C SER A 99 11.81 4.57 -14.40
N SER A 100 11.79 4.42 -15.72
CA SER A 100 11.22 3.31 -16.48
C SER A 100 12.18 2.11 -16.58
N ALA A 101 12.83 1.75 -15.46
CA ALA A 101 13.81 0.68 -15.45
C ALA A 101 13.12 -0.68 -15.27
N ASP A 102 13.44 -1.65 -16.12
CA ASP A 102 12.97 -3.03 -16.02
C ASP A 102 13.55 -3.68 -14.76
N PHE A 103 12.68 -4.19 -13.88
CA PHE A 103 13.08 -4.85 -12.63
C PHE A 103 13.88 -6.16 -12.85
N SER A 104 13.88 -6.70 -14.07
CA SER A 104 14.50 -7.99 -14.43
C SER A 104 15.96 -7.90 -14.92
N SER A 105 16.60 -6.73 -14.92
CA SER A 105 18.01 -6.63 -15.36
C SER A 105 18.81 -5.54 -14.62
N ASN A 106 19.99 -5.15 -15.15
CA ASN A 106 21.01 -4.24 -14.59
C ASN A 106 20.52 -2.84 -14.15
N GLU A 107 19.21 -2.62 -14.09
CA GLU A 107 18.56 -1.32 -13.95
C GLU A 107 18.00 -1.08 -12.53
N ILE A 108 17.95 -2.11 -11.66
CA ILE A 108 17.75 -1.90 -10.21
C ILE A 108 19.07 -1.48 -9.57
N SER A 109 19.44 -0.21 -9.74
CA SER A 109 20.48 0.42 -8.93
C SER A 109 19.90 1.02 -7.65
N GLY A 110 20.62 0.87 -6.54
CA GLY A 110 20.24 1.50 -5.27
C GLY A 110 20.03 3.01 -5.45
N GLY A 111 18.91 3.53 -4.95
CA GLY A 111 18.57 4.96 -5.03
C GLY A 111 17.75 5.40 -6.26
N SER A 112 17.42 4.51 -7.20
CA SER A 112 16.49 4.83 -8.29
C SER A 112 15.04 4.90 -7.80
N ILE A 113 14.30 5.95 -8.17
CA ILE A 113 12.84 5.99 -8.00
C ILE A 113 12.24 5.20 -9.18
N ASN A 114 11.73 3.99 -8.92
CA ASN A 114 11.24 3.08 -9.96
C ASN A 114 9.97 2.39 -9.47
N TRP A 115 8.87 3.15 -9.39
CA TRP A 115 7.55 2.66 -8.97
C TRP A 115 6.57 2.61 -10.16
N ASP A 116 7.06 2.41 -11.39
CA ASP A 116 6.21 2.21 -12.58
C ASP A 116 6.01 0.74 -12.89
N ASP A 117 4.93 0.46 -13.62
CA ASP A 117 4.61 -0.84 -14.22
C ASP A 117 4.97 -0.89 -15.73
N ASP A 118 6.01 -0.17 -16.16
CA ASP A 118 6.38 -0.05 -17.59
C ASP A 118 7.03 -1.34 -18.16
N GLY A 119 6.26 -2.42 -18.20
CA GLY A 119 6.66 -3.72 -18.73
C GLY A 119 7.05 -4.75 -17.66
N THR A 120 6.83 -4.43 -16.40
CA THR A 120 7.24 -5.27 -15.28
C THR A 120 6.22 -6.37 -15.02
N PRO A 121 6.60 -7.52 -14.44
CA PRO A 121 5.61 -8.48 -13.98
C PRO A 121 4.98 -8.00 -12.67
N ALA A 122 4.15 -6.95 -12.75
CA ALA A 122 3.30 -6.51 -11.65
C ALA A 122 2.06 -7.39 -11.49
N SER A 123 1.43 -7.29 -10.33
CA SER A 123 0.12 -7.88 -10.04
C SER A 123 -0.66 -7.01 -9.07
N SER A 124 -1.99 -7.00 -9.21
CA SER A 124 -2.85 -6.34 -8.21
C SER A 124 -2.77 -7.08 -6.87
N MET A 125 -2.88 -6.31 -5.78
CA MET A 125 -3.02 -6.84 -4.42
C MET A 125 -4.30 -7.67 -4.29
N GLU A 126 -5.36 -7.33 -5.00
CA GLU A 126 -6.64 -8.03 -5.03
C GLU A 126 -6.49 -9.45 -5.58
N ASP A 127 -5.80 -9.58 -6.72
CA ASP A 127 -5.56 -10.87 -7.38
C ASP A 127 -4.79 -11.83 -6.47
N GLN A 128 -3.80 -11.31 -5.77
CA GLN A 128 -2.91 -12.08 -4.91
C GLN A 128 -3.53 -12.36 -3.55
N PHE A 129 -4.11 -11.33 -2.91
CA PHE A 129 -4.56 -11.42 -1.53
C PHE A 129 -5.99 -11.87 -1.36
N THR A 130 -6.86 -11.66 -2.36
CA THR A 130 -8.30 -11.90 -2.20
C THR A 130 -8.81 -12.95 -3.16
N PHE A 131 -8.51 -12.81 -4.46
CA PHE A 131 -9.13 -13.63 -5.49
C PHE A 131 -8.37 -14.91 -5.80
N ASN A 132 -7.11 -15.02 -5.37
CA ASN A 132 -6.24 -16.14 -5.71
C ASN A 132 -6.20 -16.36 -7.25
N THR A 133 -6.13 -15.27 -8.01
CA THR A 133 -6.09 -15.29 -9.48
C THR A 133 -4.91 -16.10 -10.03
N PRO A 134 -3.72 -16.12 -9.39
CA PRO A 134 -2.62 -17.02 -9.79
C PRO A 134 -2.93 -18.51 -9.61
N VAL A 135 -4.01 -18.84 -8.89
CA VAL A 135 -4.46 -20.21 -8.59
C VAL A 135 -3.44 -20.97 -7.74
N TYR A 136 -2.99 -20.37 -6.64
CA TYR A 136 -2.21 -21.09 -5.64
C TYR A 136 -3.01 -22.26 -5.09
N LEU A 137 -2.32 -23.40 -4.92
CA LEU A 137 -2.89 -24.58 -4.32
C LEU A 137 -3.41 -24.25 -2.92
N THR A 138 -4.55 -24.81 -2.55
CA THR A 138 -4.97 -24.81 -1.14
C THR A 138 -4.14 -25.84 -0.36
N PRO A 139 -4.08 -25.77 0.99
CA PRO A 139 -3.40 -26.81 1.78
C PRO A 139 -3.86 -28.24 1.47
N ARG A 140 -5.15 -28.41 1.13
CA ARG A 140 -5.68 -29.71 0.72
C ARG A 140 -5.09 -30.16 -0.60
N ASP A 141 -5.08 -29.29 -1.61
CA ASP A 141 -4.59 -29.64 -2.95
C ASP A 141 -3.06 -29.83 -2.96
N PHE A 142 -2.35 -29.10 -2.07
CA PHE A 142 -0.92 -29.29 -1.82
C PHE A 142 -0.60 -30.68 -1.29
N LEU A 143 -1.34 -31.16 -0.28
CA LEU A 143 -1.16 -32.51 0.28
C LEU A 143 -1.44 -33.63 -0.74
N LEU A 144 -2.36 -33.40 -1.68
CA LEU A 144 -2.66 -34.37 -2.75
C LEU A 144 -1.56 -34.45 -3.80
N SER A 145 -0.86 -33.34 -4.06
CA SER A 145 0.20 -33.24 -5.07
C SER A 145 1.61 -33.53 -4.50
N HIS A 146 1.79 -33.43 -3.18
CA HIS A 146 3.07 -33.63 -2.50
C HIS A 146 2.94 -34.68 -1.39
N PRO A 147 3.16 -35.97 -1.67
CA PRO A 147 3.10 -37.01 -0.65
C PRO A 147 4.24 -36.83 0.35
N ASN A 148 3.89 -36.59 1.63
CA ASN A 148 4.79 -36.38 2.78
C ASN A 148 5.61 -35.07 2.76
N PRO A 149 4.96 -33.91 2.77
CA PRO A 149 5.67 -32.64 2.77
C PRO A 149 6.20 -32.28 4.15
N ALA A 150 7.41 -31.74 4.21
CA ALA A 150 8.00 -31.22 5.44
C ALA A 150 7.22 -30.02 6.01
N ASN A 151 6.69 -29.16 5.13
CA ASN A 151 5.82 -28.03 5.46
C ASN A 151 4.61 -28.02 4.53
N ILE A 152 3.41 -27.78 5.09
CA ILE A 152 2.19 -27.68 4.30
C ILE A 152 2.01 -26.23 3.84
N LEU A 153 2.31 -26.00 2.57
CA LEU A 153 2.05 -24.74 1.89
C LEU A 153 0.64 -24.73 1.28
N GLY A 154 0.19 -23.55 0.90
CA GLY A 154 -1.01 -23.33 0.13
C GLY A 154 -1.82 -22.13 0.63
N TRP A 155 -2.50 -21.46 -0.29
CA TRP A 155 -3.33 -20.30 -0.03
C TRP A 155 -4.52 -20.68 0.86
N ARG A 156 -4.65 -20.02 2.02
CA ARG A 156 -5.65 -20.36 3.05
C ARG A 156 -6.88 -19.47 3.05
N GLY A 157 -6.90 -18.43 2.24
CA GLY A 157 -8.02 -17.50 2.20
C GLY A 157 -7.55 -16.07 1.97
N SER A 158 -8.51 -15.15 2.02
CA SER A 158 -8.23 -13.72 1.87
C SER A 158 -7.38 -13.19 3.03
N TYR A 159 -6.30 -12.47 2.72
CA TYR A 159 -5.38 -11.92 3.74
C TYR A 159 -5.74 -10.51 4.22
N ILE A 160 -6.53 -9.79 3.43
CA ILE A 160 -6.97 -8.41 3.68
C ILE A 160 -8.40 -8.22 3.16
N SER A 161 -9.16 -7.30 3.77
CA SER A 161 -10.50 -6.97 3.26
C SER A 161 -10.41 -6.28 1.91
N SER A 162 -11.09 -6.83 0.90
CA SER A 162 -11.14 -6.25 -0.44
C SER A 162 -12.21 -5.16 -0.57
N PRO A 163 -11.97 -4.12 -1.38
CA PRO A 163 -10.71 -3.82 -2.08
C PRO A 163 -9.68 -3.14 -1.17
N VAL A 164 -8.39 -3.31 -1.49
CA VAL A 164 -7.32 -2.43 -1.05
C VAL A 164 -7.46 -1.13 -1.84
N GLY A 165 -8.39 -0.30 -1.35
CA GLY A 165 -8.69 0.99 -1.97
C GLY A 165 -7.50 1.95 -1.97
N PRO A 166 -7.61 3.07 -2.71
CA PRO A 166 -6.54 4.06 -2.77
C PRO A 166 -6.28 4.68 -1.40
N ASP A 167 -5.09 5.27 -1.28
CA ASP A 167 -4.67 6.02 -0.11
C ASP A 167 -5.62 7.22 0.16
N PRO A 168 -5.49 7.89 1.32
CA PRO A 168 -6.37 9.00 1.71
C PRO A 168 -6.30 10.25 0.80
N TRP A 169 -5.38 10.28 -0.15
CA TRP A 169 -5.22 11.32 -1.16
C TRP A 169 -5.60 10.87 -2.57
N GLY A 170 -5.88 9.57 -2.75
CA GLY A 170 -6.41 8.99 -3.98
C GLY A 170 -5.39 8.20 -4.80
N ASN A 171 -4.19 7.95 -4.26
CA ASN A 171 -3.10 7.28 -4.96
C ASN A 171 -3.08 5.79 -4.64
N LYS A 172 -2.45 4.99 -5.50
CA LYS A 172 -2.22 3.56 -5.22
C LYS A 172 -1.28 3.35 -4.03
N TYR A 173 -1.35 2.17 -3.44
CA TYR A 173 -0.28 1.62 -2.63
C TYR A 173 0.63 0.74 -3.50
N PHE A 174 1.92 0.72 -3.22
CA PHE A 174 2.86 -0.18 -3.88
C PHE A 174 3.66 -1.02 -2.89
N VAL A 175 4.13 -2.19 -3.34
CA VAL A 175 5.10 -3.02 -2.61
C VAL A 175 6.15 -3.56 -3.57
N ASN A 176 7.43 -3.38 -3.25
CA ASN A 176 8.58 -3.81 -4.05
C ASN A 176 8.91 -5.31 -3.83
N THR A 177 8.00 -6.21 -4.22
CA THR A 177 8.09 -7.65 -3.94
C THR A 177 9.23 -8.39 -4.62
N VAL A 178 9.88 -7.79 -5.61
CA VAL A 178 11.11 -8.32 -6.22
C VAL A 178 12.17 -8.70 -5.17
N PHE A 179 12.29 -7.93 -4.07
CA PHE A 179 13.28 -8.17 -3.02
C PHE A 179 12.92 -9.31 -2.04
N SER A 180 11.77 -9.97 -2.24
CA SER A 180 11.36 -11.13 -1.43
C SER A 180 12.20 -12.37 -1.70
N THR A 181 12.59 -12.60 -2.95
CA THR A 181 13.39 -13.76 -3.39
C THR A 181 13.99 -13.50 -4.76
N VAL A 182 15.13 -14.11 -5.03
CA VAL A 182 15.73 -14.16 -6.37
C VAL A 182 14.97 -15.18 -7.22
N ALA A 183 14.77 -14.89 -8.51
CA ALA A 183 14.17 -15.83 -9.45
C ALA A 183 15.11 -17.02 -9.73
N SER A 184 14.51 -18.13 -10.15
CA SER A 184 15.18 -19.42 -10.33
C SER A 184 16.02 -19.51 -11.62
N ASP A 185 15.73 -18.67 -12.61
CA ASP A 185 16.46 -18.54 -13.87
C ASP A 185 17.42 -17.35 -13.89
N SER A 186 17.57 -16.64 -12.77
CA SER A 186 18.50 -15.52 -12.66
C SER A 186 19.95 -15.96 -12.90
N ALA A 187 20.59 -15.31 -13.86
CA ALA A 187 21.99 -15.54 -14.17
C ALA A 187 22.88 -14.80 -13.16
N GLY A 188 23.78 -15.52 -12.49
CA GLY A 188 24.71 -14.91 -11.54
C GLY A 188 25.58 -13.82 -12.16
N GLY A 189 25.64 -12.65 -11.52
CA GLY A 189 26.38 -11.47 -11.96
C GLY A 189 25.83 -10.20 -11.30
N ILE A 190 25.92 -9.08 -12.01
CA ILE A 190 25.24 -7.81 -11.69
C ILE A 190 23.72 -7.85 -11.92
N ASN A 191 23.22 -8.92 -12.54
CA ASN A 191 21.79 -9.19 -12.68
C ASN A 191 21.28 -9.93 -11.43
N GLU A 192 20.10 -9.53 -11.00
CA GLU A 192 19.24 -10.18 -10.00
C GLU A 192 19.94 -11.01 -8.90
N GLY A 193 20.40 -10.32 -7.86
CA GLY A 193 20.72 -10.93 -6.56
C GLY A 193 21.82 -12.00 -6.56
N GLN A 194 23.00 -11.67 -7.12
CA GLN A 194 24.30 -12.32 -6.94
C GLN A 194 24.26 -13.83 -6.63
N LYS A 195 24.67 -14.68 -7.59
CA LYS A 195 25.04 -16.08 -7.34
C LYS A 195 25.85 -16.16 -6.03
N SER A 196 25.19 -16.60 -4.96
CA SER A 196 25.66 -16.77 -3.57
C SER A 196 25.22 -15.77 -2.47
N GLY A 197 24.18 -14.93 -2.64
CA GLY A 197 23.76 -14.01 -1.54
C GLY A 197 22.29 -13.54 -1.43
N GLY A 198 21.50 -13.53 -2.51
CA GLY A 198 20.16 -12.94 -2.48
C GLY A 198 20.15 -11.42 -2.68
N TRP A 199 18.98 -10.79 -2.57
CA TRP A 199 18.84 -9.32 -2.59
C TRP A 199 19.33 -8.70 -1.28
N SER A 200 19.93 -7.51 -1.35
CA SER A 200 20.38 -6.75 -0.16
C SER A 200 19.47 -5.58 0.20
N TYR A 201 18.38 -5.37 -0.53
CA TYR A 201 17.43 -4.26 -0.32
C TYR A 201 16.25 -4.67 0.55
N ASP A 202 15.61 -3.68 1.18
CA ASP A 202 14.43 -3.87 2.01
C ASP A 202 13.18 -4.08 1.16
N LEU A 203 12.31 -4.98 1.62
CA LEU A 203 10.95 -5.14 1.13
C LEU A 203 10.03 -4.24 1.97
N PHE A 204 9.35 -3.30 1.33
CA PHE A 204 8.46 -2.34 2.00
C PHE A 204 7.27 -1.94 1.13
N ALA A 205 6.20 -1.52 1.80
CA ALA A 205 5.04 -0.91 1.19
C ALA A 205 5.15 0.63 1.22
N ILE A 206 4.58 1.33 0.24
CA ILE A 206 4.63 2.79 0.12
C ILE A 206 3.28 3.41 -0.28
N SER A 207 3.04 4.64 0.18
CA SER A 207 2.04 5.60 -0.32
C SER A 207 2.74 6.93 -0.63
N ALA A 208 2.33 7.57 -1.72
CA ALA A 208 2.85 8.86 -2.18
C ALA A 208 2.49 10.05 -1.26
N GLY A 209 1.66 9.83 -0.24
CA GLY A 209 1.33 10.88 0.71
C GLY A 209 0.52 12.06 0.13
N PRO A 210 0.50 13.20 0.83
CA PRO A 210 -0.26 14.40 0.48
C PRO A 210 0.00 15.01 -0.89
N ASN A 211 1.25 15.00 -1.39
CA ASN A 211 1.60 15.62 -2.65
C ASN A 211 1.30 14.72 -3.86
N GLY A 212 1.09 13.42 -3.64
CA GLY A 212 0.80 12.42 -4.66
C GLY A 212 1.97 12.12 -5.59
N VAL A 213 3.21 12.38 -5.17
CA VAL A 213 4.43 12.12 -5.95
C VAL A 213 5.26 11.09 -5.17
N TYR A 214 5.73 10.03 -5.83
CA TYR A 214 6.62 9.06 -5.20
C TYR A 214 8.07 9.56 -5.27
N GLU A 215 8.69 9.84 -4.13
CA GLU A 215 10.08 10.31 -4.05
C GLU A 215 11.04 9.30 -3.43
N THR A 216 10.52 8.34 -2.69
CA THR A 216 11.30 7.31 -2.01
C THR A 216 11.84 6.35 -3.05
N PRO A 217 13.16 6.15 -3.12
CA PRO A 217 13.74 5.17 -4.04
C PRO A 217 13.19 3.75 -3.83
N PHE A 218 13.02 3.03 -4.94
CA PHE A 218 12.47 1.67 -4.94
C PHE A 218 13.40 0.65 -4.27
N ALA A 219 14.71 0.78 -4.50
CA ALA A 219 15.74 -0.10 -3.97
C ALA A 219 16.60 0.62 -2.92
N GLN A 220 16.39 0.30 -1.64
CA GLN A 220 17.10 0.89 -0.51
C GLN A 220 17.45 -0.15 0.55
N ILE A 221 18.57 0.06 1.24
CA ILE A 221 18.94 -0.68 2.46
C ILE A 221 18.63 0.23 3.63
N SER A 222 17.97 -0.28 4.68
CA SER A 222 17.44 0.56 5.76
C SER A 222 16.56 1.67 5.20
N ALA A 223 15.51 1.29 4.47
CA ALA A 223 14.64 2.20 3.75
C ALA A 223 14.11 3.32 4.67
N VAL A 224 14.25 4.56 4.20
CA VAL A 224 13.75 5.76 4.88
C VAL A 224 12.89 6.53 3.89
N PRO A 225 11.67 6.93 4.28
CA PRO A 225 10.81 7.69 3.37
C PRO A 225 11.49 9.01 2.99
N SER A 226 11.37 9.37 1.71
CA SER A 226 11.79 10.66 1.17
C SER A 226 10.55 11.54 0.92
N GLY A 227 10.69 12.86 1.02
CA GLY A 227 9.56 13.77 0.82
C GLY A 227 8.48 13.59 1.89
N ASP A 228 7.23 13.48 1.45
CA ASP A 228 6.04 13.19 2.27
C ASP A 228 5.47 11.79 2.05
N ASP A 229 6.25 10.93 1.38
CA ASP A 229 5.95 9.51 1.29
C ASP A 229 5.84 8.86 2.66
N ILE A 230 4.99 7.85 2.71
CA ILE A 230 4.78 7.03 3.91
C ILE A 230 5.14 5.61 3.54
N ILE A 231 6.05 4.99 4.29
CA ILE A 231 6.46 3.61 4.08
C ILE A 231 6.17 2.72 5.29
N HIS A 232 6.03 1.42 5.04
CA HIS A 232 6.05 0.38 6.06
C HIS A 232 7.00 -0.74 5.63
N ILE A 233 8.06 -0.96 6.43
CA ILE A 233 9.04 -2.01 6.16
C ILE A 233 8.43 -3.36 6.52
N ILE A 234 8.36 -4.25 5.53
CA ILE A 234 7.80 -5.59 5.65
C ILE A 234 8.91 -6.58 6.04
N ASN A 235 10.06 -6.48 5.37
CA ASN A 235 11.25 -7.23 5.70
C ASN A 235 12.49 -6.36 5.45
N GLY A 236 13.26 -6.10 6.50
CA GLY A 236 14.51 -5.34 6.40
C GLY A 236 15.68 -6.27 6.09
N SER A 237 16.54 -5.85 5.17
CA SER A 237 17.84 -6.46 4.98
C SER A 237 18.71 -6.18 6.21
N THR A 238 19.31 -7.23 6.78
CA THR A 238 20.24 -7.11 7.91
C THR A 238 21.71 -7.09 7.49
N TYR A 239 21.99 -6.98 6.18
CA TYR A 239 23.33 -7.06 5.61
C TYR A 239 23.87 -5.69 5.20
#